data_AF-A0A2T5JFH9-F1
#
_entry.id   AF-A0A2T5JFH9-F1
#
_cell.length_a   1.000
_cell.length_b   1.000
_cell.length_c   1.000
_cell.angle_alpha   90.00
_cell.angle_beta   90.00
_cell.angle_gamma   90.00
#
_symmetry.space_group_name_H-M   'P 1'
#
loop_
_entity.id
_entity.type
_entity.pdbx_description
1 polymer ?
#
loop_
_entity_poly.entity_id
_entity_poly.type
_entity_poly.pdbx_seq_one_letter_code
_entity_poly.pdbx_strand_id
1 'polypeptide(L)'
;MKPFYKMAALALAGASLVVVSCKKNATTPKDNIDYAALAQQLAKGLSSTSATANVKTNAASTLKIFDITSACGTSEEKANTNQSIKLGGDTTENVKRHTIFTYLCENGSTDPNAYTQRDTSVDTYSGSAFRNSRTIALNWHVSAQGSQERLLVNGDSKSIASTAVLKDGATTSSYSTSFDYHWTNVLAIQDYTFKTAPYFDGGKVDYTCVIENKKSVSDDQITNLSGTIQFMVGTGGNMWVTFNPRDGFPLLTYIIDAKTGKATQQ
;
A
#
# COMPACT_ATOMS: atom_id res chain seq x y z
N MET A 1 -40.21 -0.52 11.45
CA MET A 1 -38.87 -0.39 12.10
C MET A 1 -38.09 -1.66 11.81
N LYS A 2 -36.97 -1.60 11.08
CA LYS A 2 -36.04 -2.71 10.84
C LYS A 2 -34.62 -2.22 11.13
N PRO A 3 -33.79 -2.99 11.86
CA PRO A 3 -32.47 -2.55 12.27
C PRO A 3 -31.39 -2.82 11.21
N PHE A 4 -30.45 -1.88 11.21
CA PHE A 4 -29.08 -1.84 10.68
C PHE A 4 -28.36 -3.16 10.35
N TYR A 5 -27.81 -3.23 9.13
CA TYR A 5 -26.48 -3.78 8.87
C TYR A 5 -25.77 -2.91 7.82
N LYS A 6 -25.16 -1.81 8.29
CA LYS A 6 -24.11 -1.10 7.55
C LYS A 6 -22.80 -1.83 7.86
N MET A 7 -22.49 -2.88 7.11
CA MET A 7 -21.12 -3.44 7.06
C MET A 7 -20.35 -2.61 6.03
N ALA A 8 -19.58 -1.64 6.53
CA ALA A 8 -18.62 -0.91 5.74
C ALA A 8 -17.52 -1.88 5.28
N ALA A 9 -17.60 -2.33 4.04
CA ALA A 9 -16.47 -2.91 3.32
C ALA A 9 -15.45 -1.78 3.11
N LEU A 10 -14.53 -1.60 4.06
CA LEU A 10 -13.43 -0.68 3.91
C LEU A 10 -12.50 -1.26 2.83
N ALA A 11 -12.52 -0.61 1.68
CA ALA A 11 -11.72 -0.92 0.52
C ALA A 11 -10.22 -0.88 0.88
N LEU A 12 -9.64 -2.05 1.09
CA LEU A 12 -8.20 -2.27 1.09
C LEU A 12 -7.73 -2.23 -0.38
N ALA A 13 -7.59 -1.03 -0.93
CA ALA A 13 -7.00 -0.76 -2.23
C ALA A 13 -5.51 -1.11 -2.24
N GLY A 14 -5.20 -2.40 -2.10
CA GLY A 14 -3.95 -2.96 -2.61
C GLY A 14 -4.10 -3.15 -4.10
N ALA A 15 -3.00 -2.99 -4.82
CA ALA A 15 -2.86 -3.31 -6.22
C ALA A 15 -3.64 -4.60 -6.57
N SER A 16 -4.83 -4.42 -7.13
CA SER A 16 -5.57 -5.44 -7.84
C SER A 16 -4.86 -5.65 -9.17
N LEU A 17 -3.68 -6.27 -9.10
CA LEU A 17 -3.17 -7.02 -10.22
C LEU A 17 -4.20 -8.09 -10.51
N VAL A 18 -4.71 -8.04 -11.73
CA VAL A 18 -5.37 -9.08 -12.51
C VAL A 18 -5.26 -10.48 -11.87
N VAL A 19 -6.04 -10.71 -10.83
CA VAL A 19 -6.50 -12.04 -10.44
C VAL A 19 -8.00 -11.91 -10.48
N VAL A 20 -8.46 -12.12 -11.70
CA VAL A 20 -9.76 -12.65 -12.02
C VAL A 20 -10.39 -13.32 -10.81
N SER A 21 -11.42 -12.67 -10.29
CA SER A 21 -12.55 -13.29 -9.62
C SER A 21 -12.28 -14.05 -8.32
N CYS A 22 -13.05 -13.73 -7.28
CA CYS A 22 -13.42 -14.69 -6.24
C CYS A 22 -14.28 -15.87 -6.78
N LYS A 23 -14.12 -16.24 -8.07
CA LYS A 23 -14.79 -17.38 -8.70
C LYS A 23 -13.76 -18.25 -9.38
N LYS A 24 -14.04 -19.55 -9.29
CA LYS A 24 -13.47 -20.78 -9.87
C LYS A 24 -12.74 -20.72 -11.22
N ASN A 25 -12.74 -19.61 -11.96
CA ASN A 25 -12.11 -19.46 -13.26
C ASN A 25 -11.09 -18.32 -13.23
N ALA A 26 -9.91 -18.56 -12.69
CA ALA A 26 -8.80 -17.63 -12.81
C ALA A 26 -8.21 -17.73 -14.23
N THR A 27 -8.42 -16.70 -15.06
CA THR A 27 -7.81 -16.62 -16.39
C THR A 27 -6.30 -16.44 -16.25
N THR A 28 -5.54 -17.21 -17.02
CA THR A 28 -4.08 -17.13 -17.11
C THR A 28 -3.63 -15.71 -17.51
N PRO A 29 -2.62 -15.12 -16.85
CA PRO A 29 -2.04 -13.84 -17.28
C PRO A 29 -1.40 -13.94 -18.68
N LYS A 30 -1.48 -12.87 -19.46
CA LYS A 30 -0.80 -12.72 -20.77
C LYS A 30 0.70 -12.44 -20.58
N ASP A 31 1.52 -12.86 -21.55
CA ASP A 31 2.99 -12.73 -21.55
C ASP A 31 3.52 -11.27 -21.64
N ASN A 32 2.66 -10.28 -21.89
CA ASN A 32 3.04 -8.87 -21.97
C ASN A 32 2.55 -8.09 -20.74
N ILE A 33 3.48 -7.46 -20.02
CA ILE A 33 3.16 -6.55 -18.91
C ILE A 33 2.51 -5.29 -19.46
N ASP A 34 1.31 -4.99 -18.99
CA ASP A 34 0.67 -3.69 -19.22
C ASP A 34 1.24 -2.66 -18.25
N TYR A 35 2.27 -1.94 -18.69
CA TYR A 35 2.96 -0.91 -17.90
C TYR A 35 2.06 0.26 -17.51
N ALA A 36 1.04 0.58 -18.31
CA ALA A 36 0.07 1.62 -17.97
C ALA A 36 -0.83 1.18 -16.80
N ALA A 37 -1.34 -0.06 -16.84
CA ALA A 37 -2.10 -0.63 -15.74
C ALA A 37 -1.26 -0.77 -14.46
N LEU A 38 0.00 -1.19 -14.60
CA LEU A 38 0.93 -1.29 -13.48
C LEU A 38 1.24 0.09 -12.87
N ALA A 39 1.45 1.12 -13.69
CA ALA A 39 1.66 2.49 -13.22
C ALA A 39 0.46 3.02 -12.43
N GLN A 40 -0.76 2.77 -12.91
CA GLN A 40 -1.99 3.11 -12.19
C GLN A 40 -2.08 2.39 -10.85
N GLN A 41 -1.67 1.13 -10.77
CA GLN A 41 -1.71 0.35 -9.53
C GLN A 41 -0.68 0.82 -8.51
N LEU A 42 0.56 1.08 -8.96
CA LEU A 42 1.60 1.70 -8.14
C LEU A 42 1.10 3.02 -7.56
N ALA A 43 0.59 3.89 -8.42
CA ALA A 43 0.04 5.18 -8.02
C ALA A 43 -1.20 5.06 -7.11
N LYS A 44 -2.14 4.14 -7.38
CA LYS A 44 -3.33 3.91 -6.52
C LYS A 44 -2.97 3.32 -5.16
N GLY A 45 -1.94 2.47 -5.09
CA GLY A 45 -1.39 1.98 -3.84
C GLY A 45 -0.88 3.11 -2.94
N LEU A 46 -0.45 4.22 -3.55
CA LEU A 46 0.01 5.42 -2.84
C LEU A 46 -1.10 6.46 -2.66
N SER A 47 -2.02 6.65 -3.62
CA SER A 47 -3.12 7.63 -3.48
C SER A 47 -4.24 7.17 -2.55
N SER A 48 -4.36 5.86 -2.29
CA SER A 48 -5.24 5.32 -1.26
C SER A 48 -4.69 5.51 0.17
N THR A 49 -3.48 6.04 0.34
CA THR A 49 -2.98 6.53 1.64
C THR A 49 -3.58 7.90 2.02
N SER A 50 -4.86 8.12 1.68
CA SER A 50 -5.65 9.17 2.32
C SER A 50 -5.92 8.76 3.77
N ALA A 51 -5.20 9.42 4.68
CA ALA A 51 -5.28 9.28 6.13
C ALA A 51 -6.63 9.64 6.73
N THR A 52 -7.63 8.81 6.51
CA THR A 52 -8.87 8.89 7.28
C THR A 52 -8.55 8.61 8.74
N ALA A 53 -8.92 9.54 9.64
CA ALA A 53 -8.65 9.53 11.07
C ALA A 53 -8.72 8.13 11.70
N ASN A 54 -7.54 7.54 11.96
CA ASN A 54 -7.39 6.08 12.00
C ASN A 54 -7.35 5.48 13.42
N VAL A 55 -7.67 6.28 14.45
CA VAL A 55 -7.77 5.75 15.81
C VAL A 55 -8.95 4.75 15.93
N LYS A 56 -9.92 4.74 14.98
CA LYS A 56 -11.11 3.87 15.05
C LYS A 56 -11.27 2.81 13.94
N THR A 57 -10.48 2.83 12.85
CA THR A 57 -10.83 2.07 11.62
C THR A 57 -9.96 0.85 11.28
N ASN A 58 -8.95 0.50 12.11
CA ASN A 58 -8.06 -0.66 11.87
C ASN A 58 -7.38 -0.67 10.48
N ALA A 59 -7.29 0.47 9.79
CA ALA A 59 -6.66 0.54 8.48
C ALA A 59 -5.15 0.71 8.67
N ALA A 60 -4.39 -0.37 8.48
CA ALA A 60 -2.94 -0.29 8.38
C ALA A 60 -2.56 0.55 7.15
N SER A 61 -1.49 1.34 7.22
CA SER A 61 -0.82 2.00 6.08
C SER A 61 -1.31 3.39 5.64
N THR A 62 -1.81 4.24 6.55
CA THR A 62 -2.04 5.66 6.23
C THR A 62 -1.17 6.57 7.06
N LEU A 63 -0.81 7.75 6.55
CA LEU A 63 -0.25 8.82 7.39
C LEU A 63 -1.19 9.09 8.58
N LYS A 64 -0.65 9.56 9.69
CA LYS A 64 -1.46 10.04 10.80
C LYS A 64 -1.46 11.56 10.83
N ILE A 65 -2.58 12.11 11.30
CA ILE A 65 -2.68 13.52 11.69
C ILE A 65 -1.71 13.72 12.85
N PHE A 66 -0.82 14.69 12.69
CA PHE A 66 0.14 15.05 13.71
C PHE A 66 -0.59 15.76 14.87
N ASP A 67 -0.51 15.21 16.10
CA ASP A 67 -1.11 15.80 17.31
C ASP A 67 -0.03 16.40 18.19
N ILE A 68 -0.09 17.73 18.31
CA ILE A 68 0.90 18.55 19.00
C ILE A 68 0.67 18.60 20.50
N THR A 69 -0.49 18.13 20.97
CA THR A 69 -0.87 18.16 22.38
C THR A 69 -0.39 16.91 23.13
N SER A 70 0.06 15.90 22.40
CA SER A 70 0.65 14.70 22.99
C SER A 70 2.04 14.98 23.54
N ALA A 71 2.46 14.24 24.57
CA ALA A 71 3.84 14.33 25.07
C ALA A 71 4.79 13.55 24.14
N CYS A 72 6.01 14.05 23.97
CA CYS A 72 7.05 13.30 23.27
C CYS A 72 7.37 11.98 23.97
N GLY A 73 7.66 10.94 23.17
CA GLY A 73 7.82 9.56 23.64
C GLY A 73 6.50 8.81 23.85
N THR A 74 5.34 9.49 23.81
CA THR A 74 4.04 8.82 23.88
C THR A 74 3.92 7.86 22.71
N SER A 75 3.67 6.59 23.04
CA SER A 75 3.52 5.51 22.07
C SER A 75 2.12 4.92 22.13
N GLU A 76 1.51 4.76 20.97
CA GLU A 76 0.28 4.03 20.78
C GLU A 76 0.60 2.70 20.11
N GLU A 77 0.35 1.61 20.82
CA GLU A 77 0.42 0.28 20.25
C GLU A 77 -0.99 -0.30 20.13
N LYS A 78 -1.35 -0.75 18.93
CA LYS A 78 -2.55 -1.56 18.72
C LYS A 78 -2.12 -3.00 18.52
N ALA A 79 -2.40 -3.79 19.56
CA ALA A 79 -2.01 -5.19 19.64
C ALA A 79 -2.64 -6.04 18.53
N ASN A 80 -1.93 -7.13 18.20
CA ASN A 80 -2.25 -8.18 17.24
C ASN A 80 -3.75 -8.49 17.14
N THR A 81 -4.40 -7.93 16.14
CA THR A 81 -5.76 -8.34 15.81
C THR A 81 -5.66 -9.67 15.06
N ASN A 82 -5.86 -10.79 15.75
CA ASN A 82 -6.01 -12.10 15.14
C ASN A 82 -7.49 -12.36 14.94
N GLN A 83 -7.98 -12.22 13.71
CA GLN A 83 -9.37 -12.50 13.37
C GLN A 83 -9.44 -13.60 12.33
N SER A 84 -10.24 -14.63 12.61
CA SER A 84 -10.63 -15.65 11.63
C SER A 84 -12.06 -15.40 11.23
N ILE A 85 -12.30 -15.10 9.96
CA ILE A 85 -13.60 -14.73 9.42
C ILE A 85 -13.98 -15.73 8.33
N LYS A 86 -15.15 -16.37 8.47
CA LYS A 86 -15.71 -17.21 7.43
C LYS A 86 -16.43 -16.33 6.41
N LEU A 87 -15.90 -16.24 5.19
CA LEU A 87 -16.44 -15.37 4.13
C LEU A 87 -17.58 -16.03 3.33
N GLY A 88 -17.83 -17.31 3.57
CA GLY A 88 -18.84 -18.12 2.89
C GLY A 88 -18.22 -19.37 2.25
N GLY A 89 -19.03 -20.43 2.10
CA GLY A 89 -18.54 -21.72 1.60
C GLY A 89 -17.45 -22.31 2.49
N ASP A 90 -16.35 -22.73 1.86
CA ASP A 90 -15.14 -23.27 2.46
C ASP A 90 -14.03 -22.22 2.64
N THR A 91 -14.32 -20.94 2.38
CA THR A 91 -13.34 -19.86 2.44
C THR A 91 -13.22 -19.25 3.84
N THR A 92 -11.99 -19.22 4.36
CA THR A 92 -11.63 -18.57 5.63
C THR A 92 -10.56 -17.51 5.40
N GLU A 93 -10.78 -16.33 5.96
CA GLU A 93 -9.81 -15.24 6.05
C GLU A 93 -9.23 -15.20 7.47
N ASN A 94 -7.90 -15.16 7.58
CA ASN A 94 -7.21 -14.85 8.83
C ASN A 94 -6.42 -13.57 8.67
N VAL A 95 -6.75 -12.57 9.48
CA VAL A 95 -6.09 -11.26 9.52
C VAL A 95 -5.21 -11.20 10.76
N LYS A 96 -3.98 -10.71 10.60
CA LYS A 96 -3.05 -10.35 11.68
C LYS A 96 -2.57 -8.93 11.46
N ARG A 97 -2.82 -8.03 12.41
CA ARG A 97 -2.41 -6.61 12.31
C ARG A 97 -1.71 -6.13 13.55
N HIS A 98 -0.60 -5.41 13.35
CA HIS A 98 0.16 -4.76 14.40
C HIS A 98 0.51 -3.34 13.97
N THR A 99 0.25 -2.37 14.85
CA THR A 99 0.57 -0.96 14.61
C THR A 99 1.25 -0.39 15.84
N ILE A 100 2.40 0.24 15.64
CA ILE A 100 3.11 1.04 16.64
C ILE A 100 3.24 2.45 16.09
N PHE A 101 2.90 3.43 16.90
CA PHE A 101 3.06 4.84 16.58
C PHE A 101 3.69 5.55 17.77
N THR A 102 4.63 6.47 17.52
CA THR A 102 5.35 7.15 18.61
C THR A 102 5.61 8.60 18.25
N TYR A 103 5.18 9.53 19.10
CA TYR A 103 5.49 10.96 18.99
C TYR A 103 6.94 11.24 19.38
N LEU A 104 7.61 12.13 18.65
CA LEU A 104 9.01 12.48 18.82
C LEU A 104 9.20 14.00 18.89
N CYS A 105 10.17 14.41 19.70
CA CYS A 105 10.68 15.77 19.78
C CYS A 105 12.07 15.79 19.14
N GLU A 106 12.16 16.29 17.91
CA GLU A 106 13.42 16.46 17.19
C GLU A 106 13.91 17.90 17.28
N ASN A 107 15.21 18.10 17.07
CA ASN A 107 15.86 19.42 17.02
C ASN A 107 15.63 20.28 18.27
N GLY A 108 15.52 19.66 19.44
CA GLY A 108 15.36 20.35 20.72
C GLY A 108 13.96 20.93 20.96
N SER A 109 12.96 20.55 20.15
CA SER A 109 11.57 20.94 20.37
C SER A 109 11.05 20.41 21.72
N THR A 110 10.25 21.21 22.41
CA THR A 110 9.52 20.79 23.63
C THR A 110 8.20 20.11 23.31
N ASP A 111 7.64 20.43 22.15
CA ASP A 111 6.41 19.85 21.64
C ASP A 111 6.73 18.83 20.54
N PRO A 112 5.89 17.80 20.32
CA PRO A 112 6.09 16.90 19.20
C PRO A 112 6.20 17.68 17.90
N ASN A 113 7.21 17.33 17.10
CA ASN A 113 7.38 17.79 15.73
C ASN A 113 7.75 16.65 14.77
N ALA A 114 7.85 15.42 15.26
CA ALA A 114 7.99 14.23 14.44
C ALA A 114 7.23 13.03 15.03
N TYR A 115 7.06 11.98 14.25
CA TYR A 115 6.59 10.68 14.70
C TYR A 115 7.23 9.55 13.91
N THR A 116 7.25 8.37 14.52
CA THR A 116 7.46 7.12 13.78
C THR A 116 6.16 6.32 13.73
N GLN A 117 5.97 5.62 12.62
CA GLN A 117 4.85 4.71 12.43
C GLN A 117 5.37 3.40 11.87
N ARG A 118 5.00 2.30 12.52
CA ARG A 118 5.28 0.95 12.07
C ARG A 118 3.99 0.17 12.00
N ASP A 119 3.60 -0.22 10.79
CA ASP A 119 2.42 -1.05 10.56
C ASP A 119 2.84 -2.37 9.95
N THR A 120 2.16 -3.44 10.34
CA THR A 120 2.27 -4.74 9.69
C THR A 120 0.89 -5.37 9.61
N SER A 121 0.48 -5.80 8.42
CA SER A 121 -0.74 -6.57 8.18
C SER A 121 -0.37 -7.83 7.42
N VAL A 122 -0.82 -8.98 7.91
CA VAL A 122 -0.74 -10.26 7.21
C VAL A 122 -2.13 -10.85 7.14
N ASP A 123 -2.67 -10.90 5.94
CA ASP A 123 -4.00 -11.43 5.66
C ASP A 123 -3.81 -12.72 4.87
N THR A 124 -4.43 -13.81 5.30
CA THR A 124 -4.37 -15.10 4.60
C THR A 124 -5.77 -15.59 4.31
N TYR A 125 -6.01 -16.01 3.07
CA TYR A 125 -7.27 -16.54 2.61
C TYR A 125 -7.04 -17.99 2.20
N SER A 126 -7.91 -18.89 2.63
CA SER A 126 -7.80 -20.31 2.32
C SER A 126 -9.15 -20.92 2.01
N GLY A 127 -9.17 -21.80 1.01
CA GLY A 127 -10.27 -22.69 0.67
C GLY A 127 -9.69 -24.00 0.10
N SER A 128 -10.53 -24.99 -0.22
CA SER A 128 -10.04 -26.30 -0.68
C SER A 128 -9.33 -26.23 -2.04
N ALA A 129 -9.66 -25.23 -2.86
CA ALA A 129 -9.13 -25.04 -4.21
C ALA A 129 -8.05 -23.95 -4.32
N PHE A 130 -7.78 -23.20 -3.25
CA PHE A 130 -6.85 -22.07 -3.33
C PHE A 130 -6.29 -21.65 -1.96
N ARG A 131 -5.16 -20.93 -2.01
CA ARG A 131 -4.59 -20.23 -0.86
C ARG A 131 -4.01 -18.91 -1.33
N ASN A 132 -4.44 -17.82 -0.69
CA ASN A 132 -3.90 -16.49 -0.96
C ASN A 132 -3.30 -15.91 0.33
N SER A 133 -2.31 -15.05 0.17
CA SER A 133 -1.75 -14.26 1.27
C SER A 133 -1.44 -12.86 0.79
N ARG A 134 -1.68 -11.90 1.67
CA ARG A 134 -1.30 -10.51 1.48
C ARG A 134 -0.52 -10.06 2.70
N THR A 135 0.67 -9.50 2.48
CA THR A 135 1.45 -8.85 3.52
C THR A 135 1.61 -7.38 3.17
N ILE A 136 1.39 -6.50 4.13
CA ILE A 136 1.71 -5.08 4.01
C ILE A 136 2.57 -4.74 5.22
N ALA A 137 3.67 -4.03 5.01
CA ALA A 137 4.50 -3.51 6.07
C ALA A 137 4.86 -2.06 5.77
N LEU A 138 4.98 -1.26 6.82
CA LEU A 138 5.35 0.14 6.73
C LEU A 138 6.22 0.49 7.92
N ASN A 139 7.25 1.28 7.68
CA ASN A 139 8.13 1.83 8.70
C ASN A 139 8.53 3.23 8.26
N TRP A 140 7.80 4.23 8.77
CA TRP A 140 8.02 5.62 8.44
C TRP A 140 8.52 6.43 9.62
N HIS A 141 9.33 7.41 9.28
CA HIS A 141 9.63 8.59 10.07
C HIS A 141 9.01 9.80 9.39
N VAL A 142 8.22 10.56 10.13
CA VAL A 142 7.52 11.73 9.61
C VAL A 142 7.85 12.93 10.49
N SER A 143 8.37 14.01 9.90
CA SER A 143 8.77 15.20 10.65
C SER A 143 8.19 16.48 10.04
N ALA A 144 7.93 17.48 10.86
CA ALA A 144 7.47 18.78 10.42
C ALA A 144 8.60 19.54 9.68
N GLN A 145 8.27 20.21 8.59
CA GLN A 145 9.17 21.01 7.78
C GLN A 145 8.82 22.49 7.89
N GLY A 146 9.43 23.17 8.86
CA GLY A 146 9.20 24.59 9.12
C GLY A 146 7.87 24.90 9.79
N SER A 147 6.77 24.27 9.35
CA SER A 147 5.47 24.27 10.03
C SER A 147 4.92 22.85 10.16
N GLN A 148 3.99 22.65 11.09
CA GLN A 148 3.34 21.37 11.32
C GLN A 148 2.34 20.99 10.21
N GLU A 149 2.05 21.91 9.28
CA GLU A 149 1.23 21.68 8.08
C GLU A 149 2.02 21.01 6.96
N ARG A 150 3.35 21.07 7.02
CA ARG A 150 4.24 20.48 6.01
C ARG A 150 5.02 19.37 6.67
N LEU A 151 4.84 18.16 6.18
CA LEU A 151 5.46 16.96 6.75
C LEU A 151 6.43 16.37 5.73
N LEU A 152 7.58 15.91 6.19
CA LEU A 152 8.52 15.12 5.40
C LEU A 152 8.42 13.67 5.84
N VAL A 153 8.14 12.80 4.88
CA VAL A 153 8.00 11.37 5.07
C VAL A 153 9.24 10.68 4.53
N ASN A 154 9.86 9.88 5.41
CA ASN A 154 11.01 9.05 5.13
C ASN A 154 10.76 7.62 5.61
N GLY A 155 11.43 6.65 5.00
CA GLY A 155 11.42 5.26 5.46
C GLY A 155 11.00 4.29 4.36
N ASP A 156 10.42 3.16 4.74
CA ASP A 156 10.17 2.05 3.82
C ASP A 156 8.73 1.56 3.92
N SER A 157 8.20 1.07 2.81
CA SER A 157 6.97 0.29 2.80
C SER A 157 7.06 -0.88 1.85
N LYS A 158 6.27 -1.93 2.14
CA LYS A 158 6.25 -3.16 1.37
C LYS A 158 4.82 -3.66 1.21
N SER A 159 4.52 -4.22 0.05
CA SER A 159 3.29 -4.96 -0.21
C SER A 159 3.61 -6.23 -0.98
N ILE A 160 3.22 -7.37 -0.41
CA ILE A 160 3.32 -8.69 -1.06
C ILE A 160 1.91 -9.23 -1.22
N ALA A 161 1.59 -9.72 -2.41
CA ALA A 161 0.41 -10.53 -2.66
C ALA A 161 0.85 -11.86 -3.26
N SER A 162 0.23 -12.95 -2.84
CA SER A 162 0.47 -14.28 -3.38
C SER A 162 -0.82 -15.06 -3.45
N THR A 163 -0.98 -15.83 -4.53
CA THR A 163 -2.15 -16.65 -4.84
C THR A 163 -1.63 -18.00 -5.30
N ALA A 164 -2.16 -19.07 -4.74
CA ALA A 164 -1.85 -20.44 -5.13
C ALA A 164 -3.15 -21.19 -5.47
N VAL A 165 -3.14 -21.91 -6.58
CA VAL A 165 -4.24 -22.79 -6.99
C VAL A 165 -3.91 -24.21 -6.53
N LEU A 166 -4.89 -24.86 -5.91
CA LEU A 166 -4.76 -26.20 -5.35
C LEU A 166 -5.58 -27.22 -6.14
N LYS A 167 -5.00 -28.39 -6.36
CA LYS A 167 -5.68 -29.58 -6.85
C LYS A 167 -5.29 -30.76 -5.96
N ASP A 168 -6.28 -31.44 -5.39
CA ASP A 168 -6.08 -32.57 -4.48
C ASP A 168 -5.11 -32.25 -3.31
N GLY A 169 -5.15 -31.00 -2.83
CA GLY A 169 -4.28 -30.50 -1.76
C GLY A 169 -2.87 -30.05 -2.20
N ALA A 170 -2.47 -30.30 -3.45
CA ALA A 170 -1.18 -29.87 -4.00
C ALA A 170 -1.30 -28.56 -4.78
N THR A 171 -0.25 -27.71 -4.72
CA THR A 171 -0.20 -26.47 -5.52
C THR A 171 0.11 -26.78 -6.97
N THR A 172 -0.78 -26.41 -7.89
CA THR A 172 -0.59 -26.59 -9.35
C THR A 172 -0.09 -25.33 -10.04
N SER A 173 -0.37 -24.17 -9.46
CA SER A 173 0.18 -22.89 -9.92
C SER A 173 0.22 -21.90 -8.78
N SER A 174 1.15 -20.95 -8.87
CA SER A 174 1.23 -19.83 -7.96
C SER A 174 1.60 -18.54 -8.69
N TYR A 175 1.00 -17.46 -8.23
CA TYR A 175 1.30 -16.11 -8.68
C TYR A 175 1.66 -15.27 -7.47
N SER A 176 2.70 -14.46 -7.57
CA SER A 176 3.02 -13.48 -6.54
C SER A 176 3.47 -12.16 -7.12
N THR A 177 3.22 -11.10 -6.37
CA THR A 177 3.80 -9.80 -6.61
C THR A 177 4.32 -9.21 -5.32
N SER A 178 5.56 -8.73 -5.33
CA SER A 178 6.17 -7.96 -4.25
C SER A 178 6.46 -6.56 -4.75
N PHE A 179 6.09 -5.56 -3.96
CA PHE A 179 6.51 -4.18 -4.12
C PHE A 179 7.24 -3.76 -2.86
N ASP A 180 8.41 -3.16 -3.03
CA ASP A 180 9.18 -2.53 -1.97
C ASP A 180 9.39 -1.07 -2.38
N TYR A 181 9.13 -0.15 -1.46
CA TYR A 181 9.17 1.29 -1.67
C TYR A 181 10.12 1.93 -0.66
N HIS A 182 11.00 2.80 -1.13
CA HIS A 182 11.87 3.61 -0.32
C HIS A 182 11.49 5.09 -0.47
N TRP A 183 11.12 5.70 0.65
CA TRP A 183 10.59 7.06 0.73
C TRP A 183 11.71 8.00 1.19
N THR A 184 11.99 9.02 0.39
CA THR A 184 13.03 10.01 0.72
C THR A 184 12.47 11.42 0.61
N ASN A 185 12.34 12.09 1.75
CA ASN A 185 11.86 13.46 1.88
C ASN A 185 10.59 13.74 1.06
N VAL A 186 9.63 12.81 1.12
CA VAL A 186 8.35 12.98 0.44
C VAL A 186 7.54 13.99 1.22
N LEU A 187 7.18 15.10 0.58
CA LEU A 187 6.40 16.15 1.18
C LEU A 187 4.94 15.71 1.27
N ALA A 188 4.35 15.83 2.45
CA ALA A 188 2.92 15.74 2.66
C ALA A 188 2.40 17.04 3.27
N ILE A 189 1.19 17.43 2.90
CA ILE A 189 0.51 18.63 3.38
C ILE A 189 -0.67 18.21 4.23
N GLN A 190 -0.74 18.74 5.44
CA GLN A 190 -1.81 18.54 6.40
C GLN A 190 -2.58 19.84 6.59
N ASP A 191 -3.91 19.78 6.44
CA ASP A 191 -4.80 20.90 6.75
C ASP A 191 -5.46 20.68 8.13
N TYR A 192 -5.01 21.44 9.13
CA TYR A 192 -5.55 21.38 10.48
C TYR A 192 -6.94 22.01 10.60
N THR A 193 -7.25 22.98 9.73
CA THR A 193 -8.52 23.71 9.78
C THR A 193 -9.69 22.77 9.54
N PHE A 194 -9.52 21.85 8.59
CA PHE A 194 -10.54 20.85 8.25
C PHE A 194 -10.28 19.48 8.88
N LYS A 195 -9.22 19.33 9.69
CA LYS A 195 -8.77 18.06 10.29
C LYS A 195 -8.71 16.93 9.25
N THR A 196 -8.23 17.25 8.05
CA THR A 196 -8.15 16.28 6.97
C THR A 196 -6.85 15.49 7.06
N ALA A 197 -6.90 14.31 6.45
CA ALA A 197 -5.75 13.50 6.13
C ALA A 197 -4.62 14.33 5.50
N PRO A 198 -3.34 14.15 5.90
CA PRO A 198 -2.24 14.63 5.08
C PRO A 198 -2.29 13.99 3.68
N TYR A 199 -1.95 14.75 2.65
CA TYR A 199 -1.80 14.25 1.28
C TYR A 199 -0.40 14.53 0.74
N PHE A 200 0.14 13.64 -0.09
CA PHE A 200 1.46 13.84 -0.69
C PHE A 200 1.45 14.95 -1.75
N ASP A 201 2.41 15.85 -1.67
CA ASP A 201 2.52 17.06 -2.50
C ASP A 201 3.97 17.36 -2.89
N GLY A 202 4.78 16.33 -3.10
CA GLY A 202 6.15 16.52 -3.56
C GLY A 202 7.09 15.40 -3.13
N GLY A 203 8.23 15.31 -3.81
CA GLY A 203 9.29 14.36 -3.48
C GLY A 203 9.24 13.08 -4.30
N LYS A 204 10.10 12.13 -3.92
CA LYS A 204 10.42 10.94 -4.71
C LYS A 204 10.33 9.68 -3.85
N VAL A 205 9.78 8.62 -4.44
CA VAL A 205 9.78 7.26 -3.90
C VAL A 205 10.46 6.36 -4.92
N ASP A 206 11.51 5.66 -4.50
CA ASP A 206 12.09 4.58 -5.29
C ASP A 206 11.29 3.31 -5.06
N TYR A 207 11.04 2.52 -6.11
CA TYR A 207 10.36 1.24 -5.97
C TYR A 207 11.08 0.11 -6.69
N THR A 208 10.93 -1.09 -6.15
CA THR A 208 11.22 -2.35 -6.84
C THR A 208 9.96 -3.21 -6.86
N CYS A 209 9.72 -3.89 -7.97
CA CYS A 209 8.61 -4.80 -8.17
C CYS A 209 9.11 -6.14 -8.69
N VAL A 210 8.68 -7.22 -8.04
CA VAL A 210 8.92 -8.59 -8.49
C VAL A 210 7.58 -9.23 -8.78
N ILE A 211 7.38 -9.71 -10.00
CA ILE A 211 6.20 -10.47 -10.41
C ILE A 211 6.66 -11.89 -10.73
N GLU A 212 6.11 -12.88 -10.02
CA GLU A 212 6.38 -14.29 -10.27
C GLU A 212 5.11 -15.01 -10.71
N ASN A 213 5.25 -15.84 -11.74
CA ASN A 213 4.21 -16.73 -12.22
C ASN A 213 4.83 -18.13 -12.40
N LYS A 214 4.48 -19.04 -11.50
CA LYS A 214 4.97 -20.41 -11.47
C LYS A 214 3.82 -21.35 -11.79
N LYS A 215 4.00 -22.22 -12.78
CA LYS A 215 3.04 -23.27 -13.12
C LYS A 215 3.74 -24.61 -13.03
N SER A 216 3.04 -25.63 -12.56
CA SER A 216 3.59 -26.98 -12.39
C SER A 216 4.05 -27.66 -13.69
N VAL A 217 3.84 -27.05 -14.85
CA VAL A 217 4.08 -27.64 -16.18
C VAL A 217 4.77 -26.70 -17.19
N SER A 218 5.21 -25.51 -16.77
CA SER A 218 5.93 -24.58 -17.66
C SER A 218 7.04 -23.86 -16.91
N ASP A 219 7.98 -23.28 -17.67
CA ASP A 219 9.05 -22.45 -17.12
C ASP A 219 8.49 -21.34 -16.22
N ASP A 220 9.17 -21.12 -15.10
CA ASP A 220 8.87 -20.03 -14.18
C ASP A 220 9.13 -18.69 -14.87
N GLN A 221 8.13 -17.81 -14.86
CA GLN A 221 8.27 -16.44 -15.35
C GLN A 221 8.49 -15.52 -14.15
N ILE A 222 9.67 -14.91 -14.06
CA ILE A 222 10.01 -13.90 -13.06
C ILE A 222 10.35 -12.60 -13.77
N THR A 223 9.59 -11.55 -13.48
CA THR A 223 9.88 -10.20 -13.96
C THR A 223 10.30 -9.31 -12.79
N ASN A 224 11.44 -8.64 -12.96
CA ASN A 224 11.97 -7.67 -12.01
C ASN A 224 11.92 -6.28 -12.65
N LEU A 225 11.26 -5.35 -11.97
CA LEU A 225 11.13 -3.96 -12.39
C LEU A 225 11.63 -3.06 -11.27
N SER A 226 12.16 -1.90 -11.64
CA SER A 226 12.50 -0.84 -10.70
C SER A 226 12.15 0.50 -11.30
N GLY A 227 12.07 1.53 -10.47
CA GLY A 227 11.78 2.86 -10.97
C GLY A 227 11.53 3.85 -9.86
N THR A 228 10.90 4.96 -10.25
CA THR A 228 10.63 6.07 -9.34
C THR A 228 9.18 6.50 -9.46
N ILE A 229 8.65 6.99 -8.35
CA ILE A 229 7.38 7.69 -8.30
C ILE A 229 7.68 9.09 -7.77
N GLN A 230 7.36 10.11 -8.56
CA GLN A 230 7.57 11.50 -8.20
C GLN A 230 6.21 12.19 -8.03
N PHE A 231 6.01 12.80 -6.86
CA PHE A 231 4.81 13.60 -6.59
C PHE A 231 5.02 15.02 -7.13
N MET A 232 4.07 15.52 -7.92
CA MET A 232 4.15 16.85 -8.49
C MET A 232 3.52 17.90 -7.59
N VAL A 233 4.36 18.81 -7.07
CA VAL A 233 3.97 19.90 -6.18
C VAL A 233 2.88 20.77 -6.82
N GLY A 234 1.82 21.08 -6.07
CA GLY A 234 0.81 22.08 -6.46
C GLY A 234 -0.17 21.64 -7.56
N THR A 235 -0.12 20.36 -7.97
CA THR A 235 -0.98 19.84 -9.05
C THR A 235 -2.24 19.11 -8.56
N GLY A 236 -2.51 19.14 -7.25
CA GLY A 236 -3.63 18.41 -6.66
C GLY A 236 -3.43 16.89 -6.64
N GLY A 237 -2.18 16.44 -6.53
CA GLY A 237 -1.80 15.06 -6.25
C GLY A 237 -1.32 14.25 -7.45
N ASN A 238 -1.11 14.83 -8.63
CA ASN A 238 -0.63 14.06 -9.78
C ASN A 238 0.76 13.45 -9.51
N MET A 239 0.99 12.25 -10.04
CA MET A 239 2.22 11.48 -9.86
C MET A 239 2.86 11.16 -11.21
N TRP A 240 4.18 11.26 -11.30
CA TRP A 240 4.95 10.65 -12.38
C TRP A 240 5.45 9.29 -11.92
N VAL A 241 5.08 8.24 -12.66
CA VAL A 241 5.59 6.89 -12.44
C VAL A 241 6.54 6.57 -13.58
N THR A 242 7.82 6.46 -13.27
CA THR A 242 8.86 6.09 -14.21
C THR A 242 9.28 4.65 -13.96
N PHE A 243 9.35 3.86 -15.02
CA PHE A 243 10.00 2.54 -15.01
C PHE A 243 11.41 2.71 -15.54
N ASN A 244 12.37 2.20 -14.78
CA ASN A 244 13.75 2.00 -15.20
C ASN A 244 13.86 0.54 -15.68
N PRO A 245 13.61 0.26 -16.97
CA PRO A 245 13.84 -1.07 -17.49
C PRO A 245 15.35 -1.39 -17.47
N ARG A 246 15.69 -2.68 -17.53
CA ARG A 246 17.10 -3.13 -17.66
C ARG A 246 17.76 -2.51 -18.90
N ASP A 247 19.09 -2.48 -18.87
CA ASP A 247 19.97 -1.88 -19.89
C ASP A 247 19.45 -2.05 -21.33
N GLY A 248 19.28 -0.92 -22.04
CA GLY A 248 18.95 -0.89 -23.47
C GLY A 248 17.49 -0.56 -23.83
N PHE A 249 16.58 -0.42 -22.85
CA PHE A 249 15.20 -0.01 -23.10
C PHE A 249 14.95 1.46 -22.73
N PRO A 250 14.08 2.18 -23.47
CA PRO A 250 13.73 3.56 -23.13
C PRO A 250 12.99 3.63 -21.80
N LEU A 251 13.26 4.69 -21.03
CA LEU A 251 12.49 5.02 -19.83
C LEU A 251 11.00 5.13 -20.19
N LEU A 252 10.14 4.39 -19.49
CA LEU A 252 8.70 4.51 -19.64
C LEU A 252 8.17 5.39 -18.51
N THR A 253 7.58 6.53 -18.85
CA THR A 253 7.02 7.47 -17.86
C THR A 253 5.53 7.66 -18.08
N TYR A 254 4.77 7.55 -17.00
CA TYR A 254 3.32 7.78 -16.98
C TYR A 254 2.97 8.87 -16.00
N ILE A 255 2.13 9.82 -16.42
CA ILE A 255 1.48 10.76 -15.54
C ILE A 255 0.17 10.13 -15.07
N ILE A 256 0.01 10.00 -13.76
CA ILE A 256 -1.20 9.52 -13.12
C ILE A 256 -1.90 10.69 -12.46
N ASP A 257 -3.13 10.94 -12.88
CA ASP A 257 -4.02 11.88 -12.20
C ASP A 257 -4.55 11.23 -10.92
N ALA A 258 -4.27 11.81 -9.74
CA ALA A 258 -4.66 11.19 -8.48
C ALA A 258 -6.15 11.19 -8.20
N LYS A 259 -6.93 12.10 -8.81
CA LYS A 259 -8.37 12.21 -8.60
C LYS A 259 -9.14 11.19 -9.45
N THR A 260 -8.72 11.03 -10.69
CA THR A 260 -9.39 10.20 -11.70
C THR A 260 -8.73 8.84 -11.87
N GLY A 261 -7.48 8.68 -11.43
CA GLY A 261 -6.66 7.50 -11.64
C GLY A 261 -6.27 7.28 -13.11
N LYS A 262 -6.49 8.28 -13.99
CA LYS A 262 -6.17 8.19 -15.41
C LYS A 262 -4.66 8.24 -15.61
N ALA A 263 -4.12 7.32 -16.40
CA ALA A 263 -2.73 7.31 -16.83
C ALA A 263 -2.57 7.88 -18.24
N THR A 264 -1.58 8.74 -18.42
CA THR A 264 -1.15 9.23 -19.74
C THR A 264 0.35 8.98 -19.88
N GLN A 265 0.75 8.26 -20.93
CA GLN A 265 2.16 8.08 -21.24
C GLN A 265 2.78 9.40 -21.73
N GLN A 266 4.02 9.67 -21.34
CA GLN A 266 4.83 10.78 -21.86
C GLN A 266 5.73 10.31 -23.01
#